data_AF-A0A2N2EGG9-F1
#
_entry.id   AF-A0A2N2EGG9-F1
#
_cell.length_a   1.000
_cell.length_b   1.000
_cell.length_c   1.000
_cell.angle_alpha   90.00
_cell.angle_beta   90.00
_cell.angle_gamma   90.00
#
_symmetry.space_group_name_H-M   'P 1'
#
loop_
_entity.id
_entity.type
_entity.pdbx_description
1 polymer ?
#
loop_
_entity_poly.entity_id
_entity_poly.type
_entity_poly.pdbx_seq_one_letter_code
_entity_poly.pdbx_strand_id
1 'polypeptide(L)'
;MMKFLNDEIIYLNIKQAVESAQQKVYATVNFVMVVTYWNIGKQIYEAQGENERAEYGIGLLKYLSEKLTEEFGKGYNVTNLKYMRQFYSAFQNCHALSDQLSWTHYRLILKVEDEVARAFYLDECVISNWSTRQLGKNVFVVV
;
A
#
# COMPACT_ATOMS: atom_id res chain seq x y z
N MET A 1 14.06 35.90 -31.49
CA MET A 1 13.07 34.81 -31.63
C MET A 1 13.69 33.43 -31.34
N MET A 2 14.84 33.06 -31.94
CA MET A 2 15.47 31.73 -31.79
C MET A 2 16.02 31.41 -30.38
N LYS A 3 16.41 32.42 -29.58
CA LYS A 3 16.91 32.23 -28.20
C LYS A 3 15.80 31.80 -27.23
N PHE A 4 14.59 32.34 -27.37
CA PHE A 4 13.43 32.01 -26.53
C PHE A 4 12.97 30.56 -26.69
N LEU A 5 13.01 30.03 -27.92
CA LEU A 5 12.75 28.61 -28.21
C LEU A 5 13.75 27.69 -27.49
N ASN A 6 15.02 28.09 -27.40
CA ASN A 6 16.05 27.33 -26.72
C ASN A 6 15.86 27.33 -25.20
N ASP A 7 15.48 28.47 -24.63
CA ASP A 7 15.21 28.60 -23.19
C ASP A 7 13.99 27.76 -22.76
N GLU A 8 12.93 27.73 -23.58
CA GLU A 8 11.73 26.91 -23.32
C GLU A 8 12.03 25.41 -23.40
N ILE A 9 12.81 24.97 -24.39
CA ILE A 9 13.24 23.56 -24.51
C ILE A 9 14.09 23.15 -23.29
N ILE A 10 15.03 23.99 -22.86
CA ILE A 10 15.86 23.73 -21.67
C ILE A 10 14.98 23.61 -20.43
N TYR A 11 14.01 24.52 -20.26
CA TYR A 11 13.06 24.46 -19.15
C TYR A 11 12.25 23.17 -19.15
N LEU A 12 11.69 22.76 -20.29
CA LEU A 12 10.91 21.52 -20.40
C LEU A 12 11.75 20.28 -20.07
N ASN A 13 13.01 20.23 -20.54
CA ASN A 13 13.92 19.12 -20.22
C ASN A 13 14.24 19.05 -18.72
N ILE A 14 14.52 20.19 -18.09
CA ILE A 14 14.78 20.26 -16.64
C ILE A 14 13.53 19.84 -15.86
N LYS A 15 12.36 20.35 -16.25
CA LYS A 15 11.08 19.98 -15.65
C LYS A 15 10.85 18.47 -15.72
N GLN A 16 11.03 17.87 -16.89
CA GLN A 16 10.84 16.43 -17.08
C GLN A 16 11.83 15.61 -16.23
N ALA A 17 13.08 16.06 -16.10
CA ALA A 17 14.06 15.40 -15.25
C ALA A 17 13.67 15.44 -13.76
N VAL A 18 13.17 16.59 -13.28
CA VAL A 18 12.68 16.76 -11.90
C VAL A 18 11.44 15.90 -11.66
N GLU A 19 10.46 15.93 -12.56
CA GLU A 19 9.23 15.13 -12.45
C GLU A 19 9.54 13.63 -12.43
N SER A 20 10.45 13.18 -13.29
CA SER A 20 10.88 11.78 -13.36
C SER A 20 11.61 11.34 -12.08
N ALA A 21 12.47 12.19 -11.52
CA ALA A 21 13.16 11.92 -10.26
C ALA A 21 12.16 11.82 -9.09
N GLN A 22 11.21 12.76 -9.01
CA GLN A 22 10.16 12.76 -7.99
C GLN A 22 9.29 11.51 -8.08
N GLN A 23 8.81 11.15 -9.28
CA GLN A 23 8.02 9.94 -9.49
C GLN A 23 8.75 8.68 -9.01
N LYS A 24 10.04 8.56 -9.33
CA LYS A 24 10.87 7.43 -8.88
C LYS A 24 11.01 7.38 -7.36
N VAL A 25 11.22 8.52 -6.71
CA VAL A 25 11.28 8.60 -5.24
C VAL A 25 9.96 8.17 -4.63
N TYR A 26 8.83 8.71 -5.11
CA TYR A 26 7.51 8.34 -4.59
C TYR A 26 7.21 6.86 -4.79
N ALA A 27 7.50 6.28 -5.96
CA ALA A 27 7.32 4.86 -6.22
C ALA A 27 8.17 3.99 -5.27
N THR A 28 9.44 4.35 -5.09
CA THR A 28 10.35 3.64 -4.18
C THR A 28 9.84 3.68 -2.74
N VAL A 29 9.47 4.87 -2.24
CA VAL A 29 8.94 5.03 -0.88
C VAL A 29 7.65 4.23 -0.72
N ASN A 30 6.73 4.30 -1.69
CA ASN A 30 5.47 3.56 -1.64
C ASN A 30 5.70 2.06 -1.52
N PHE A 31 6.60 1.50 -2.34
CA PHE A 31 6.89 0.07 -2.30
C PHE A 31 7.58 -0.36 -0.99
N VAL A 32 8.54 0.42 -0.51
CA VAL A 32 9.18 0.17 0.80
C VAL A 32 8.14 0.17 1.92
N MET A 33 7.19 1.09 1.89
CA MET A 33 6.09 1.12 2.87
C MET A 33 5.19 -0.12 2.77
N VAL A 34 4.85 -0.56 1.56
CA VAL A 34 4.06 -1.80 1.34
C VAL A 34 4.77 -3.01 1.93
N VAL A 35 6.05 -3.19 1.62
CA VAL A 35 6.87 -4.30 2.16
C VAL A 35 6.98 -4.20 3.68
N THR A 36 7.12 -2.99 4.23
CA THR A 36 7.16 -2.76 5.68
C THR A 36 5.86 -3.18 6.35
N TYR A 37 4.71 -2.76 5.81
CA TYR A 37 3.40 -3.15 6.31
C TYR A 37 3.12 -4.64 6.18
N TRP A 38 3.60 -5.27 5.12
CA TRP A 38 3.58 -6.73 4.98
C TRP A 38 4.37 -7.42 6.10
N ASN A 39 5.60 -6.96 6.37
CA ASN A 39 6.44 -7.51 7.44
C ASN A 39 5.82 -7.32 8.82
N ILE A 40 5.23 -6.16 9.11
CA ILE A 40 4.50 -5.92 10.36
C ILE A 40 3.32 -6.91 10.46
N GLY A 41 2.58 -7.09 9.36
CA GLY A 41 1.51 -8.05 9.26
C GLY A 41 1.93 -9.47 9.60
N LYS A 42 3.07 -9.91 9.05
CA LYS A 42 3.68 -11.20 9.33
C LYS A 42 3.97 -11.38 10.82
N GLN A 43 4.65 -10.40 11.43
CA GLN A 43 5.02 -10.45 12.85
C GLN A 43 3.77 -10.52 13.76
N ILE A 44 2.72 -9.75 13.44
CA ILE A 44 1.46 -9.81 14.18
C ILE A 44 0.78 -11.17 14.01
N TYR A 45 0.75 -11.69 12.78
CA TYR A 45 0.15 -12.99 12.48
C TYR A 45 0.87 -14.13 13.22
N GLU A 46 2.20 -14.16 13.19
CA GLU A 46 3.02 -15.15 13.90
C GLU A 46 2.84 -15.06 15.43
N ALA A 47 2.71 -13.84 15.98
CA ALA A 47 2.51 -13.64 17.41
C ALA A 47 1.11 -14.05 17.91
N GLN A 48 0.07 -13.95 17.07
CA GLN A 48 -1.31 -14.28 17.43
C GLN A 48 -1.75 -15.69 16.96
N GLY A 49 -1.03 -16.27 16.01
CA GLY A 49 -1.47 -17.43 15.24
C GLY A 49 -2.73 -17.13 14.41
N GLU A 50 -3.47 -18.19 14.07
CA GLU A 50 -4.71 -18.09 13.29
C GLU A 50 -5.85 -17.39 14.05
N ASN A 51 -5.81 -17.39 15.39
CA ASN A 51 -6.89 -16.91 16.24
C ASN A 51 -6.80 -15.43 16.59
N GLU A 52 -7.34 -14.59 15.70
CA GLU A 52 -7.43 -13.13 15.91
C GLU A 52 -8.31 -12.72 17.12
N ARG A 53 -9.20 -13.62 17.57
CA ARG A 53 -10.21 -13.35 18.61
C ARG A 53 -9.76 -13.69 20.03
N ALA A 54 -8.55 -14.24 20.21
CA ALA A 54 -8.02 -14.44 21.55
C ALA A 54 -7.84 -13.10 22.25
N GLU A 55 -8.19 -13.02 23.54
CA GLU A 55 -8.03 -11.81 24.36
C GLU A 55 -6.58 -11.29 24.34
N TYR A 56 -5.62 -12.23 24.26
CA TYR A 56 -4.20 -11.95 24.04
C TYR A 56 -3.93 -11.17 22.74
N GLY A 57 -4.59 -11.53 21.63
CA GLY A 57 -4.44 -10.84 20.35
C GLY A 57 -4.99 -9.41 20.38
N ILE A 58 -6.12 -9.21 21.04
CA ILE A 58 -6.70 -7.87 21.25
C ILE A 58 -5.74 -7.00 22.07
N GLY A 59 -5.16 -7.55 23.14
CA GLY A 59 -4.17 -6.87 23.98
C GLY A 59 -2.91 -6.46 23.20
N LEU A 60 -2.36 -7.37 22.38
CA LEU A 60 -1.18 -7.11 21.57
C LEU A 60 -1.38 -5.93 20.61
N LEU A 61 -2.50 -5.89 19.87
CA LEU A 61 -2.76 -4.81 18.92
C LEU A 61 -2.92 -3.46 19.60
N LYS A 62 -3.54 -3.43 20.79
CA LYS A 62 -3.66 -2.21 21.58
C LYS A 62 -2.28 -1.72 22.03
N TYR A 63 -1.47 -2.61 22.60
CA TYR A 63 -0.10 -2.31 23.01
C TYR A 63 0.76 -1.77 21.87
N LEU A 64 0.76 -2.46 20.72
CA LEU A 64 1.50 -2.02 19.53
C LEU A 64 0.99 -0.67 19.02
N SER A 65 -0.33 -0.46 19.02
CA SER A 65 -0.91 0.79 18.59
C SER A 65 -0.47 1.97 19.44
N GLU A 66 -0.46 1.81 20.76
CA GLU A 66 -0.01 2.85 21.68
C GLU A 66 1.48 3.17 21.45
N LYS A 67 2.34 2.14 21.44
CA LYS A 67 3.78 2.31 21.33
C LYS A 67 4.24 2.86 19.97
N LEU A 68 3.76 2.28 18.88
CA LEU A 68 4.17 2.69 17.54
C LEU A 68 3.61 4.06 17.17
N THR A 69 2.41 4.41 17.67
CA THR A 69 1.86 5.76 17.43
C THR A 69 2.60 6.82 18.24
N GLU A 70 3.04 6.50 19.45
CA GLU A 70 3.89 7.37 20.27
C GLU A 70 5.25 7.64 19.59
N GLU A 71 5.89 6.61 19.03
CA GLU A 71 7.23 6.71 18.44
C GLU A 71 7.24 7.23 16.99
N PHE A 72 6.31 6.77 16.15
CA PHE A 72 6.32 7.02 14.71
C PHE A 72 5.12 7.84 14.21
N GLY A 73 4.16 8.14 15.08
CA GLY A 73 2.99 8.95 14.74
C GLY A 73 1.89 8.18 13.99
N LYS A 74 1.25 8.87 13.04
CA LYS A 74 0.04 8.37 12.36
C LYS A 74 0.34 7.13 11.52
N GLY A 75 -0.62 6.21 11.46
CA GLY A 75 -0.54 5.01 10.62
C GLY A 75 -0.45 3.70 11.42
N TYR A 76 -0.25 3.75 12.73
CA TYR A 76 -0.13 2.55 13.56
C TYR A 76 -1.31 2.34 14.51
N ASN A 77 -2.48 2.91 14.22
CA ASN A 77 -3.66 2.63 15.03
C ASN A 77 -4.08 1.15 14.92
N VAL A 78 -4.81 0.66 15.93
CA VAL A 78 -5.31 -0.73 16.00
C VAL A 78 -5.93 -1.19 14.67
N THR A 79 -6.76 -0.36 14.04
CA THR A 79 -7.41 -0.68 12.77
C THR A 79 -6.39 -0.91 11.65
N ASN A 80 -5.37 -0.07 11.52
CA ASN A 80 -4.37 -0.24 10.48
C ASN A 80 -3.47 -1.45 10.76
N LEU A 81 -3.15 -1.75 12.03
CA LEU A 81 -2.43 -2.97 12.40
C LEU A 81 -3.23 -4.24 12.06
N LYS A 82 -4.56 -4.23 12.22
CA LYS A 82 -5.43 -5.31 11.73
C LYS A 82 -5.35 -5.45 10.22
N TYR A 83 -5.39 -4.35 9.46
CA TYR A 83 -5.20 -4.41 8.02
C TYR A 83 -3.82 -4.96 7.63
N MET A 84 -2.75 -4.60 8.33
CA MET A 84 -1.41 -5.16 8.09
C MET A 84 -1.41 -6.68 8.32
N ARG A 85 -2.01 -7.17 9.40
CA ARG A 85 -2.16 -8.61 9.67
C ARG A 85 -2.95 -9.31 8.55
N GLN A 86 -4.10 -8.76 8.17
CA GLN A 86 -4.91 -9.29 7.07
C GLN A 86 -4.15 -9.27 5.74
N PHE A 87 -3.33 -8.24 5.52
CA PHE A 87 -2.50 -8.12 4.33
C PHE A 87 -1.53 -9.29 4.20
N TYR A 88 -0.81 -9.63 5.28
CA TYR A 88 0.04 -10.81 5.29
C TYR A 88 -0.74 -12.10 5.06
N SER A 89 -1.89 -12.25 5.72
CA SER A 89 -2.74 -13.45 5.58
C SER A 89 -3.25 -13.64 4.14
N ALA A 90 -3.57 -12.55 3.43
CA ALA A 90 -4.07 -12.58 2.06
C ALA A 90 -2.96 -12.71 1.01
N PHE A 91 -1.74 -12.28 1.32
CA PHE A 91 -0.62 -12.25 0.39
C PHE A 91 0.64 -12.85 1.03
N GLN A 92 0.66 -14.16 1.29
CA GLN A 92 1.78 -14.79 2.02
C GLN A 92 3.13 -14.75 1.30
N ASN A 93 3.15 -14.49 -0.01
CA ASN A 93 4.37 -14.33 -0.79
C ASN A 93 4.68 -12.84 -1.01
N CYS A 94 5.66 -12.29 -0.29
CA CYS A 94 6.08 -10.90 -0.45
C CYS A 94 6.64 -10.59 -1.84
N HIS A 95 7.20 -11.57 -2.55
CA HIS A 95 7.73 -11.39 -3.90
C HIS A 95 6.64 -11.23 -4.96
N ALA A 96 5.39 -11.59 -4.63
CA ALA A 96 4.24 -11.36 -5.50
C ALA A 96 3.62 -9.96 -5.33
N LEU A 97 4.14 -9.14 -4.40
CA LEU A 97 3.65 -7.77 -4.22
C LEU A 97 4.14 -6.88 -5.36
N SER A 98 3.22 -6.17 -5.99
CA SER A 98 3.51 -5.18 -7.02
C SER A 98 4.03 -3.88 -6.42
N ASP A 99 5.10 -3.35 -7.02
CA ASP A 99 5.70 -2.05 -6.73
C ASP A 99 4.90 -0.86 -7.29
N GLN A 100 3.97 -1.14 -8.20
CA GLN A 100 3.04 -0.15 -8.76
C GLN A 100 1.86 0.15 -7.83
N LEU A 101 1.60 -0.73 -6.85
CA LEU A 101 0.46 -0.61 -5.97
C LEU A 101 0.87 -0.03 -4.61
N SER A 102 0.30 1.12 -4.25
CA SER A 102 0.46 1.69 -2.91
C SER A 102 -0.35 0.95 -1.84
N TRP A 103 -0.03 1.17 -0.56
CA TRP A 103 -0.79 0.63 0.58
C TRP A 103 -2.31 0.84 0.46
N THR A 104 -2.74 2.00 -0.05
CA THR A 104 -4.16 2.30 -0.23
C THR A 104 -4.83 1.36 -1.24
N HIS A 105 -4.13 0.94 -2.30
CA HIS A 105 -4.65 -0.08 -3.23
C HIS A 105 -4.88 -1.40 -2.49
N TYR A 106 -3.86 -1.89 -1.78
CA TYR A 106 -3.97 -3.11 -1.00
C TYR A 106 -5.10 -3.06 0.03
N ARG A 107 -5.27 -1.95 0.76
CA ARG A 107 -6.41 -1.83 1.70
C ARG A 107 -7.78 -1.88 1.03
N LEU A 108 -7.91 -1.41 -0.21
CA LEU A 108 -9.16 -1.51 -0.96
C LEU A 108 -9.38 -2.95 -1.45
N ILE A 109 -8.33 -3.57 -1.97
CA ILE A 109 -8.33 -4.97 -2.44
C ILE A 109 -8.64 -5.93 -1.29
N LEU A 110 -8.13 -5.69 -0.08
CA LEU A 110 -8.40 -6.51 1.12
C LEU A 110 -9.87 -6.53 1.55
N LYS A 111 -10.70 -5.59 1.05
CA LYS A 111 -12.15 -5.61 1.30
C LYS A 111 -12.89 -6.60 0.40
N VAL A 112 -12.24 -7.09 -0.65
CA VAL A 112 -12.79 -8.12 -1.54
C VAL A 112 -12.56 -9.47 -0.86
N GLU A 113 -13.65 -10.08 -0.38
CA GLU A 113 -13.61 -11.35 0.34
C GLU A 113 -13.20 -12.52 -0.56
N ASP A 114 -13.74 -12.55 -1.79
CA ASP A 114 -13.43 -13.58 -2.78
C ASP A 114 -11.99 -13.45 -3.29
N GLU A 115 -11.22 -14.54 -3.18
CA GLU A 115 -9.81 -14.58 -3.53
C GLU A 115 -9.57 -14.42 -5.04
N VAL A 116 -10.46 -14.98 -5.87
CA VAL A 116 -10.35 -14.91 -7.33
C VAL A 116 -10.59 -13.47 -7.81
N ALA A 117 -11.64 -12.82 -7.30
CA ALA A 117 -11.92 -11.42 -7.56
C ALA A 117 -10.80 -10.52 -7.04
N ARG A 118 -10.21 -10.84 -5.88
CA ARG A 118 -9.08 -10.10 -5.33
C ARG A 118 -7.87 -10.14 -6.26
N ALA A 119 -7.51 -11.32 -6.78
CA ALA A 119 -6.44 -11.48 -7.74
C ALA A 119 -6.72 -10.70 -9.04
N PHE A 120 -7.94 -10.81 -9.56
CA PHE A 120 -8.37 -10.06 -10.74
C PHE A 120 -8.19 -8.55 -10.57
N TYR A 121 -8.67 -7.96 -9.46
CA TYR A 121 -8.52 -6.52 -9.24
C TYR A 121 -7.08 -6.08 -9.01
N LEU A 122 -6.24 -6.95 -8.46
CA LEU A 122 -4.81 -6.67 -8.31
C LEU A 122 -4.15 -6.58 -9.68
N ASP A 123 -4.39 -7.56 -10.55
CA ASP A 123 -3.83 -7.59 -11.91
C ASP A 123 -4.37 -6.44 -12.76
N GLU A 124 -5.68 -6.19 -12.74
CA GLU A 124 -6.29 -5.07 -13.47
C GLU A 124 -5.76 -3.71 -13.02
N CYS A 125 -5.49 -3.53 -11.73
CA CYS A 125 -4.88 -2.30 -11.24
C CYS A 125 -3.50 -2.05 -11.85
N VAL A 126 -2.70 -3.11 -12.01
CA VAL A 126 -1.36 -3.02 -12.58
C VAL A 126 -1.43 -2.83 -14.10
N ILE A 127 -2.24 -3.65 -14.79
CA ILE A 127 -2.37 -3.64 -16.26
C ILE A 127 -2.96 -2.31 -16.74
N SER A 128 -4.03 -1.87 -16.12
CA SER A 128 -4.79 -0.68 -16.53
C SER A 128 -4.35 0.60 -15.80
N ASN A 129 -3.31 0.52 -14.97
CA ASN A 129 -2.78 1.62 -14.15
C ASN A 129 -3.88 2.38 -13.38
N TRP A 130 -4.78 1.65 -12.73
CA TRP A 130 -5.92 2.25 -12.03
C TRP A 130 -5.43 3.00 -10.78
N SER A 131 -5.85 4.25 -10.66
CA SER A 131 -5.75 4.99 -9.42
C SER A 131 -6.61 4.35 -8.32
N THR A 132 -6.27 4.62 -7.05
CA THR A 132 -7.08 4.20 -5.89
C THR A 132 -8.55 4.63 -5.99
N ARG A 133 -8.82 5.76 -6.65
CA ARG A 133 -10.17 6.25 -6.92
C ARG A 133 -10.92 5.39 -7.93
N GLN A 134 -10.25 4.98 -9.02
CA GLN A 134 -10.85 4.07 -10.02
C GLN A 134 -11.08 2.70 -9.41
N LEU A 135 -10.09 2.14 -8.72
CA LEU A 135 -10.23 0.88 -8.00
C LEU A 135 -11.41 0.93 -7.03
N GLY A 136 -11.52 1.99 -6.22
CA GLY A 136 -12.64 2.16 -5.30
C GLY A 136 -14.00 2.07 -6.01
N LYS A 137 -14.18 2.78 -7.14
CA LYS A 137 -15.43 2.71 -7.91
C LYS A 137 -15.75 1.30 -8.39
N ASN A 138 -14.76 0.54 -8.85
CA ASN A 138 -14.98 -0.79 -9.41
C ASN A 138 -15.20 -1.85 -8.33
N VAL A 139 -14.52 -1.74 -7.18
CA VAL A 139 -14.69 -2.68 -6.06
C VAL A 139 -16.04 -2.47 -5.37
N PHE A 140 -16.42 -1.23 -5.04
CA PHE A 140 -17.67 -0.95 -4.32
C PHE A 140 -18.97 -1.16 -5.14
N VAL A 141 -18.86 -1.55 -6.42
CA VAL A 141 -20.02 -1.97 -7.22
C VAL A 141 -20.28 -3.48 -7.07
N VAL A 142 -19.32 -4.23 -6.52
CA VAL A 142 -19.33 -5.70 -6.46
C VAL A 142 -19.34 -6.24 -5.02
N VAL A 143 -19.15 -5.38 -4.00
CA VAL A 143 -19.28 -5.73 -2.57
C VAL A 143 -20.67 -5.40 -2.04
#